data_AF-A0A8T8SI67-F1
#
_entry.id   AF-A0A8T8SI67-F1
#
_cell.length_a   1.000
_cell.length_b   1.000
_cell.length_c   1.000
_cell.angle_alpha   90.00
_cell.angle_beta   90.00
_cell.angle_gamma   90.00
#
_symmetry.space_group_name_H-M   'P 1'
#
loop_
_entity.id
_entity.type
_entity.pdbx_description
1 polymer ?
#
loop_
_entity_poly.entity_id
_entity_poly.type
_entity_poly.pdbx_seq_one_letter_code
_entity_poly.pdbx_strand_id
1 'polypeptide(L)'
;MFAHHACWQANIKSVSLKASEIYSKWTGISEKIIFSTFAQAKLAVPSTIVMDEIDCIFPSRSSSAGEKNPSFLTQLLIEMDNVRGHRVALVATTDL
;
A
#
# COMPACT_ATOMS: atom_id res chain seq x y z
N MET A 1 -13.44 -5.76 -1.04
CA MET A 1 -14.35 -6.24 0.05
C MET A 1 -13.99 -7.63 0.60
N PHE A 2 -13.67 -8.63 -0.25
CA PHE A 2 -13.38 -10.01 0.20
C PHE A 2 -12.14 -10.16 1.10
N ALA A 3 -11.05 -9.45 0.82
CA ALA A 3 -9.81 -9.54 1.60
C ALA A 3 -10.00 -9.15 3.07
N HIS A 4 -10.80 -8.10 3.34
CA HIS A 4 -11.09 -7.66 4.69
C HIS A 4 -11.91 -8.70 5.46
N HIS A 5 -12.92 -9.29 4.82
CA HIS A 5 -13.75 -10.32 5.43
C HIS A 5 -12.96 -11.61 5.74
N ALA A 6 -12.04 -12.01 4.84
CA ALA A 6 -11.15 -13.14 5.07
C ALA A 6 -10.22 -12.92 6.28
N CYS A 7 -9.69 -11.71 6.45
CA CYS A 7 -8.87 -11.36 7.62
C CYS A 7 -9.68 -11.39 8.91
N TRP A 8 -10.92 -10.91 8.87
CA TRP A 8 -11.83 -10.95 10.02
C TRP A 8 -12.11 -12.39 10.47
N GLN A 9 -12.41 -13.29 9.53
CA GLN A 9 -12.62 -14.71 9.84
C GLN A 9 -11.36 -15.40 10.38
N ALA A 10 -10.18 -14.98 9.93
CA ALA A 10 -8.90 -15.53 10.37
C ALA A 10 -8.38 -14.93 11.70
N ASN A 11 -9.08 -13.96 12.29
CA ASN A 11 -8.63 -13.18 13.45
C ASN A 11 -7.23 -12.54 13.24
N ILE A 12 -6.96 -12.09 12.01
CA ILE A 12 -5.71 -11.43 11.62
C ILE A 12 -5.97 -9.93 11.50
N LYS A 13 -5.05 -9.12 12.03
CA LYS A 13 -5.18 -7.66 11.94
C LYS A 13 -5.02 -7.21 10.48
N SER A 14 -6.02 -6.57 9.91
CA SER A 14 -5.94 -5.97 8.58
C SER A 14 -5.79 -4.45 8.65
N VAL A 15 -4.89 -3.90 7.83
CA VAL A 15 -4.73 -2.46 7.60
C VAL A 15 -5.03 -2.18 6.14
N SER A 16 -5.91 -1.21 5.86
CA SER A 16 -6.29 -0.85 4.49
C SER A 16 -5.52 0.39 4.05
N LEU A 17 -5.13 0.43 2.78
CA LEU A 17 -4.51 1.59 2.13
C LEU A 17 -5.21 1.80 0.79
N LYS A 18 -5.94 2.91 0.64
CA LYS A 18 -6.68 3.19 -0.61
C LYS A 18 -5.91 4.12 -1.53
N ALA A 19 -6.06 3.93 -2.84
CA ALA A 19 -5.48 4.82 -3.84
C ALA A 19 -5.83 6.31 -3.61
N SER A 20 -7.09 6.59 -3.26
CA SER A 20 -7.57 7.93 -2.92
C SER A 20 -6.89 8.58 -1.71
N GLU A 21 -6.32 7.80 -0.79
CA GLU A 21 -5.58 8.32 0.37
C GLU A 21 -4.14 8.69 -0.01
N ILE A 22 -3.56 7.99 -0.99
CA ILE A 22 -2.20 8.25 -1.49
C ILE A 22 -2.22 9.42 -2.49
N TYR A 23 -3.24 9.49 -3.33
CA TYR A 23 -3.36 10.49 -4.41
C TYR A 23 -3.91 11.83 -3.87
N SER A 24 -3.19 12.46 -2.96
CA SER A 24 -3.45 13.85 -2.56
C SER A 24 -2.61 14.81 -3.41
N LYS A 25 -3.16 15.98 -3.78
CA LYS A 25 -2.41 17.06 -4.49
C LYS A 25 -1.17 17.57 -3.72
N TRP A 26 -0.97 17.14 -2.48
CA TRP A 26 0.11 17.57 -1.59
C TRP A 26 1.21 16.51 -1.48
N THR A 27 2.37 16.83 -2.05
CA THR A 27 3.62 16.07 -1.91
C THR A 27 4.04 16.01 -0.43
N GLY A 28 4.28 14.82 0.12
CA GLY A 28 4.70 14.60 1.51
C GLY A 28 3.65 13.92 2.40
N ILE A 29 2.36 14.14 2.12
CA ILE A 29 1.26 13.53 2.91
C ILE A 29 1.12 12.04 2.54
N SER A 30 1.25 11.73 1.25
CA SER A 30 1.20 10.38 0.69
C SER A 30 2.26 9.47 1.30
N GLU A 31 3.50 9.94 1.39
CA GLU A 31 4.63 9.22 1.96
C GLU A 31 4.41 8.91 3.44
N LYS A 32 3.86 9.88 4.18
CA LYS A 32 3.56 9.71 5.61
C LYS A 32 2.46 8.68 5.85
N ILE A 33 1.43 8.66 5.00
CA ILE A 33 0.36 7.66 5.07
C ILE A 33 0.94 6.27 4.83
N ILE A 34 1.75 6.10 3.77
CA ILE A 34 2.43 4.83 3.47
C ILE A 34 3.28 4.38 4.66
N PHE A 35 4.14 5.27 5.19
CA PHE A 35 4.98 4.95 6.35
C PHE A 35 4.15 4.52 7.57
N SER A 36 3.11 5.29 7.91
CA SER A 36 2.22 5.01 9.04
C SER A 36 1.53 3.65 8.90
N THR A 37 0.99 3.34 7.72
CA THR A 37 0.28 2.08 7.44
C THR A 37 1.20 0.88 7.64
N PHE A 38 2.41 0.91 7.07
CA PHE A 38 3.37 -0.18 7.21
C PHE A 38 3.90 -0.29 8.65
N ALA A 39 4.11 0.83 9.34
CA ALA A 39 4.49 0.82 10.76
C ALA A 39 3.41 0.17 11.64
N GLN A 40 2.13 0.50 11.42
CA GLN A 40 1.02 -0.13 12.14
C GLN A 40 0.92 -1.64 11.85
N ALA A 41 1.11 -2.04 10.60
CA ALA A 41 1.13 -3.45 10.23
C ALA A 41 2.27 -4.22 10.90
N LYS A 42 3.47 -3.63 10.98
CA LYS A 42 4.64 -4.22 11.67
C LYS A 42 4.42 -4.38 13.17
N LEU A 43 3.68 -3.48 13.81
CA LEU A 43 3.35 -3.58 15.24
C LEU A 43 2.26 -4.62 15.54
N ALA A 44 1.43 -4.96 14.55
CA ALA A 44 0.26 -5.83 14.72
C ALA A 44 0.45 -7.25 14.16
N VAL A 45 1.68 -7.75 14.10
CA VAL A 45 2.01 -9.07 13.54
C VAL A 45 1.32 -10.20 14.33
N PRO A 46 0.68 -11.19 13.68
CA PRO A 46 0.50 -11.35 12.22
C PRO A 46 -0.54 -10.37 11.66
N SER A 47 -0.19 -9.69 10.56
CA SER A 47 -1.06 -8.68 9.94
C SER A 47 -1.10 -8.79 8.41
N THR A 48 -2.13 -8.17 7.82
CA THR A 48 -2.30 -8.07 6.37
C THR A 48 -2.52 -6.61 5.97
N ILE A 49 -1.77 -6.14 4.98
CA ILE A 49 -1.99 -4.84 4.34
C ILE A 49 -2.80 -5.08 3.06
N VAL A 50 -3.95 -4.43 2.94
CA VAL A 50 -4.82 -4.51 1.76
C VAL A 50 -4.73 -3.18 1.01
N MET A 51 -4.23 -3.24 -0.22
CA MET A 51 -4.17 -2.12 -1.16
C MET A 51 -5.26 -2.31 -2.22
N ASP A 52 -6.19 -1.37 -2.31
CA ASP A 52 -7.29 -1.41 -3.26
C ASP A 52 -7.09 -0.37 -4.37
N GLU A 53 -7.56 -0.70 -5.58
CA GLU A 53 -7.42 0.13 -6.79
C GLU A 53 -5.95 0.52 -7.06
N ILE A 54 -5.03 -0.44 -6.93
CA ILE A 54 -3.60 -0.16 -7.03
C ILE A 54 -3.21 0.42 -8.40
N ASP A 55 -3.94 0.09 -9.45
CA ASP A 55 -3.77 0.66 -10.78
C ASP A 55 -3.97 2.18 -10.83
N CYS A 56 -4.75 2.77 -9.91
CA CYS A 56 -4.94 4.22 -9.84
C CYS A 56 -3.71 4.98 -9.35
N ILE A 57 -2.77 4.32 -8.64
CA ILE A 57 -1.55 4.95 -8.11
C ILE A 57 -0.30 4.57 -8.91
N PHE A 58 -0.36 3.50 -9.71
CA PHE A 58 0.75 3.10 -10.57
C PHE A 58 0.51 3.63 -11.99
N PRO A 59 1.27 4.64 -12.45
CA PRO A 59 1.18 5.07 -13.83
C PRO A 59 1.57 3.91 -14.76
N SER A 60 0.86 3.78 -15.89
CA SER A 60 1.17 2.77 -16.89
C SER A 60 2.65 2.89 -17.29
N ARG A 61 3.39 1.77 -17.33
CA ARG A 61 4.80 1.76 -17.78
C ARG A 61 4.99 2.33 -19.20
N SER A 62 3.90 2.52 -19.95
CA SER A 62 3.86 3.14 -21.29
C SER A 62 3.75 4.67 -21.28
N SER A 63 3.48 5.31 -20.14
CA SER A 63 3.49 6.76 -20.05
C SER A 63 4.93 7.28 -20.15
N SER A 64 5.26 7.77 -21.35
CA SER A 64 6.30 8.73 -21.71
C SER A 64 7.60 8.71 -20.89
N ALA A 65 8.71 8.43 -21.57
CA ALA A 65 10.11 8.41 -21.10
C ALA A 65 10.66 9.75 -20.53
N GLY A 66 9.82 10.62 -19.99
CA GLY A 66 10.17 11.90 -19.37
C GLY A 66 9.35 12.28 -18.13
N GLU A 67 8.32 11.53 -17.76
CA GLU A 67 7.58 11.79 -16.51
C GLU A 67 8.31 11.16 -15.32
N LYS A 68 8.68 11.98 -14.33
CA LYS A 68 9.24 11.49 -13.08
C LYS A 68 8.16 10.68 -12.36
N ASN A 69 8.47 9.43 -12.03
CA ASN A 69 7.65 8.64 -11.14
C ASN A 69 7.35 9.44 -9.86
N PRO A 70 6.12 9.40 -9.35
CA PRO A 70 5.80 10.13 -8.15
C PRO A 70 6.60 9.58 -6.94
N SER A 71 7.12 10.49 -6.11
CA SER A 71 8.01 10.18 -4.98
C SER A 71 7.42 9.16 -3.99
N PHE A 72 6.09 9.10 -3.87
CA PHE A 72 5.42 8.13 -3.02
C PHE A 72 5.64 6.67 -3.45
N LEU A 73 5.86 6.39 -4.75
CA LEU A 73 6.15 5.03 -5.22
C LEU A 73 7.49 4.54 -4.68
N THR A 74 8.49 5.42 -4.64
CA THR A 74 9.79 5.12 -4.03
C THR A 74 9.61 4.78 -2.55
N GLN A 75 8.81 5.55 -1.82
CA GLN A 75 8.52 5.29 -0.41
C GLN A 75 7.79 3.95 -0.21
N LEU A 76 6.82 3.64 -1.07
CA LEU A 76 6.10 2.36 -1.04
C LEU A 76 7.07 1.18 -1.21
N LEU A 77 7.98 1.25 -2.19
CA LEU A 77 8.97 0.21 -2.42
C LEU A 77 9.93 0.04 -1.24
N ILE A 78 10.36 1.14 -0.61
CA ILE A 78 11.20 1.10 0.59
C ILE A 78 10.46 0.42 1.75
N GLU A 79 9.20 0.78 2.00
CA GLU A 79 8.42 0.15 3.07
C GLU A 79 8.10 -1.33 2.80
N MET A 80 7.86 -1.69 1.53
CA MET A 80 7.70 -3.09 1.12
C MET A 80 8.98 -3.91 1.37
N ASP A 81 10.16 -3.33 1.18
CA ASP A 81 11.42 -3.99 1.52
C ASP A 81 11.60 -4.11 3.05
N ASN A 82 11.22 -3.08 3.80
CA ASN A 82 11.32 -3.06 5.26
C ASN A 82 10.41 -4.07 5.99
N VAL A 83 9.34 -4.56 5.36
CA VAL A 83 8.49 -5.62 5.96
C VAL A 83 9.03 -7.03 5.73
N ARG A 84 10.10 -7.19 4.93
CA ARG A 84 10.74 -8.50 4.77
C ARG A 84 11.20 -9.04 6.12
N GLY A 85 10.94 -10.33 6.36
CA GLY A 85 11.23 -10.99 7.64
C GLY A 85 10.14 -10.85 8.71
N HIS A 86 9.09 -10.06 8.49
CA HIS A 86 7.93 -9.98 9.36
C HIS A 86 6.77 -10.83 8.79
N ARG A 87 5.88 -11.36 9.64
CA ARG A 87 4.66 -12.07 9.18
C ARG A 87 3.58 -11.05 8.78
N VAL A 88 3.90 -10.24 7.76
CA VAL A 88 3.01 -9.25 7.15
C VAL A 88 2.71 -9.71 5.74
N ALA A 89 1.43 -9.94 5.44
CA ALA A 89 0.97 -10.24 4.08
C ALA A 89 0.57 -8.94 3.36
N LEU A 90 0.84 -8.85 2.07
CA LEU A 90 0.44 -7.74 1.21
C LEU A 90 -0.54 -8.27 0.18
N VAL A 91 -1.74 -7.68 0.12
CA VAL A 91 -2.78 -8.02 -0.85
C VAL A 91 -3.07 -6.78 -1.66
N ALA A 92 -2.92 -6.86 -2.98
CA ALA A 92 -3.26 -5.80 -3.89
C ALA A 92 -4.42 -6.22 -4.78
N THR A 93 -5.42 -5.36 -4.93
CA THR A 93 -6.50 -5.49 -5.91
C THR A 93 -6.38 -4.42 -6.98
N THR A 94 -6.70 -4.80 -8.21
CA THR A 94 -6.63 -3.98 -9.42
C THR A 94 -7.88 -4.25 -10.23
N ASP A 95 -8.43 -3.23 -10.87
CA ASP A 95 -9.64 -3.33 -11.72
C ASP A 95 -9.33 -3.32 -13.23
N LEU A 96 -8.04 -3.33 -13.61
CA LEU A 96 -7.53 -3.44 -14.99
C LEU A 96 -7.80 -4.80 -15.66
#